data_AF-A0AAD8EE13-F1
#
_entry.id   AF-A0AAD8EE13-F1
#
_cell.length_a   1.000
_cell.length_b   1.000
_cell.length_c   1.000
_cell.angle_alpha   90.00
_cell.angle_beta   90.00
_cell.angle_gamma   90.00
#
_symmetry.space_group_name_H-M   'P 1'
#
loop_
_entity.id
_entity.type
_entity.pdbx_description
1 polymer ?
#
loop_
_entity_poly.entity_id
_entity_poly.type
_entity_poly.pdbx_seq_one_letter_code
_entity_poly.pdbx_strand_id
1 'polypeptide(L)'
;MATVSTYVKDEQGATFIAASQRPDGTWRKPRRVKDGYIPQEEVPLYESKGKQFAKNQPRYPVGFSPEFINEAKAKREKAERAAAKTNPIPGLVVVSTTEGKSNKKKKKKKNSGAVDEISDGLSKTQLNVESKTQTSQSKSTTSQSKVTSPQTKLQQETETPPDPAKRIKNLRKRLREIESIEQKIAAGQQKLEKEQLDKVARKQEVISEIEQLTLSLESE
;
A
#
# COMPACT_ATOMS: atom_id res chain seq x y z
N MET A 1 -0.72 -21.30 12.53
CA MET A 1 -0.81 -19.92 13.05
C MET A 1 0.40 -19.70 13.94
N ALA A 2 1.13 -18.59 13.80
CA ALA A 2 2.20 -18.25 14.74
C ALA A 2 1.57 -17.81 16.08
N THR A 3 2.09 -18.32 17.19
CA THR A 3 1.70 -17.90 18.54
C THR A 3 2.56 -16.72 18.96
N VAL A 4 1.94 -15.57 19.26
CA VAL A 4 2.64 -14.37 19.76
C VAL A 4 3.48 -14.75 20.98
N SER A 5 4.75 -14.31 21.01
CA SER A 5 5.67 -14.65 22.09
C SER A 5 5.35 -13.83 23.34
N THR A 6 5.25 -14.50 24.50
CA THR A 6 5.07 -13.82 25.78
C THR A 6 6.42 -13.41 26.36
N TYR A 7 6.65 -12.10 26.43
CA TYR A 7 7.82 -11.53 27.08
C TYR A 7 7.61 -11.42 28.59
N VAL A 8 8.62 -11.86 29.33
CA VAL A 8 8.75 -11.73 30.78
C VAL A 8 10.01 -10.90 31.05
N LYS A 9 10.01 -10.13 32.14
CA LYS A 9 11.21 -9.43 32.63
C LYS A 9 11.64 -10.01 33.97
N ASP A 10 12.92 -10.29 34.10
CA ASP A 10 13.52 -10.72 35.36
C ASP A 10 13.68 -9.51 36.31
N GLU A 11 13.93 -9.77 37.60
CA GLU A 11 14.21 -8.75 38.61
C GLU A 11 15.41 -7.85 38.25
N GLN A 12 16.36 -8.36 37.45
CA GLN A 12 17.49 -7.60 36.91
C GLN A 12 17.18 -6.86 35.58
N GLY A 13 15.90 -6.69 35.24
CA GLY A 13 15.41 -5.88 34.12
C GLY A 13 15.59 -6.48 32.72
N ALA A 14 16.32 -7.59 32.58
CA ALA A 14 16.50 -8.27 31.30
C ALA A 14 15.19 -8.90 30.80
N THR A 15 14.94 -8.80 29.49
CA THR A 15 13.73 -9.33 28.83
C THR A 15 13.98 -10.73 28.27
N PHE A 16 13.01 -11.64 28.45
CA PHE A 16 13.07 -13.03 28.01
C PHE A 16 11.77 -13.46 27.33
N ILE A 17 11.87 -14.36 26.34
CA ILE A 17 10.74 -15.20 25.92
C ILE A 17 10.57 -16.30 26.97
N ALA A 18 9.35 -16.47 27.47
CA ALA A 18 9.02 -17.43 28.50
C ALA A 18 9.34 -18.89 28.11
N ALA A 19 9.50 -19.75 29.12
CA ALA A 19 9.56 -21.19 28.91
C ALA A 19 8.25 -21.71 28.29
N SER A 20 8.33 -22.61 27.31
CA SER A 20 7.15 -23.12 26.60
C SER A 20 7.13 -24.64 26.55
N GLN A 21 5.99 -25.25 26.88
CA GLN A 21 5.82 -26.69 26.82
C GLN A 21 5.78 -27.19 25.37
N ARG A 22 6.26 -28.41 25.14
CA ARG A 22 6.12 -29.17 23.89
C ARG A 22 4.85 -30.01 23.92
N PRO A 23 4.34 -30.50 22.77
CA PRO A 23 3.27 -31.49 22.73
C PRO A 23 3.61 -32.80 23.46
N ASP A 24 4.91 -33.13 23.56
CA ASP A 24 5.45 -34.25 24.35
C ASP A 24 5.52 -33.98 25.87
N GLY A 25 5.01 -32.83 26.34
CA GLY A 25 5.03 -32.43 27.76
C GLY A 25 6.35 -31.83 28.25
N THR A 26 7.47 -32.02 27.53
CA THR A 26 8.79 -31.50 27.93
C THR A 26 8.89 -29.99 27.72
N TRP A 27 9.61 -29.29 28.59
CA TRP A 27 9.75 -27.83 28.51
C TRP A 27 10.88 -27.38 27.58
N ARG A 28 10.66 -26.29 26.84
CA ARG A 28 11.71 -25.50 26.20
C ARG A 28 12.20 -24.45 27.20
N LYS A 29 13.51 -24.36 27.41
CA LYS A 29 14.13 -23.33 28.26
C LYS A 29 13.76 -21.90 27.80
N PRO A 30 13.63 -20.93 28.73
CA PRO A 30 13.43 -19.53 28.37
C PRO A 30 14.63 -19.00 27.56
N ARG A 31 14.41 -17.92 26.80
CA ARG A 31 15.41 -17.32 25.92
C ARG A 31 15.54 -15.84 26.17
N ARG A 32 16.74 -15.36 26.54
CA ARG A 32 17.01 -13.93 26.72
C ARG A 32 16.94 -13.21 25.36
N VAL A 33 16.33 -12.04 25.38
CA VAL A 33 16.19 -11.13 24.24
C VAL A 33 17.05 -9.90 24.51
N LYS A 34 17.59 -9.28 23.47
CA LYS A 34 18.33 -8.02 23.63
C LYS A 34 17.32 -6.90 23.94
N ASP A 35 17.63 -6.04 24.90
CA ASP A 35 16.74 -4.91 25.18
C ASP A 35 16.60 -3.99 23.97
N GLY A 36 15.39 -3.47 23.75
CA GLY A 36 15.00 -2.73 22.55
C GLY A 36 14.94 -3.52 21.24
N TYR A 37 15.21 -4.84 21.22
CA TYR A 37 15.09 -5.66 20.00
C TYR A 37 13.68 -6.23 19.83
N ILE A 38 13.02 -5.86 18.73
CA ILE A 38 11.73 -6.40 18.31
C ILE A 38 11.98 -7.40 17.15
N PRO A 39 11.60 -8.68 17.28
CA PRO A 39 11.72 -9.66 16.19
C PRO A 39 10.88 -9.30 14.95
N GLN A 40 11.32 -9.76 13.78
CA GLN A 40 10.68 -9.43 12.49
C GLN A 40 9.21 -9.89 12.37
N GLU A 41 8.78 -10.89 13.14
CA GLU A 41 7.37 -11.32 13.23
C GLU A 41 6.47 -10.33 13.97
N GLU A 42 7.04 -9.48 14.82
CA GLU A 42 6.34 -8.53 15.68
C GLU A 42 6.53 -7.06 15.23
N VAL A 43 7.49 -6.79 14.34
CA VAL A 43 7.60 -5.51 13.63
C VAL A 43 6.28 -5.27 12.86
N PRO A 44 5.48 -4.25 13.21
CA PRO A 44 4.17 -4.06 12.61
C PRO A 44 4.28 -3.79 11.11
N LEU A 45 3.56 -4.57 10.29
CA LEU A 45 3.49 -4.33 8.85
C LEU A 45 2.96 -2.91 8.60
N TYR A 46 3.69 -2.15 7.78
CA TYR A 46 3.40 -0.73 7.56
C TYR A 46 1.97 -0.48 7.09
N GLU A 47 1.26 0.42 7.78
CA GLU A 47 -0.05 0.90 7.38
C GLU A 47 0.02 2.39 7.02
N SER A 48 -0.61 2.76 5.90
CA SER A 48 -0.67 4.15 5.47
C SER A 48 -1.46 5.01 6.46
N LYS A 49 -1.08 6.28 6.60
CA LYS A 49 -1.73 7.23 7.51
C LYS A 49 -3.25 7.32 7.31
N GLY A 50 -3.72 7.24 6.07
CA GLY A 50 -5.16 7.19 5.76
C GLY A 50 -5.86 5.93 6.26
N LYS A 51 -5.21 4.76 6.22
CA LYS A 51 -5.74 3.50 6.76
C LYS A 51 -5.81 3.55 8.29
N GLN A 52 -4.80 4.13 8.95
CA GLN A 52 -4.78 4.38 10.39
C GLN A 52 -5.89 5.35 10.80
N PHE A 53 -6.03 6.48 10.08
CA PHE A 53 -7.10 7.46 10.31
C PHE A 53 -8.49 6.80 10.17
N ALA A 54 -8.73 6.03 9.10
CA ALA A 54 -10.00 5.35 8.87
C ALA A 54 -10.34 4.28 9.93
N LYS A 55 -9.34 3.62 10.54
CA LYS A 55 -9.55 2.73 11.71
C LYS A 55 -9.93 3.51 12.97
N ASN A 56 -9.32 4.69 13.16
CA ASN A 56 -9.46 5.50 14.37
C ASN A 56 -10.63 6.49 14.30
N GLN A 57 -11.31 6.61 13.16
CA GLN A 57 -12.53 7.42 13.06
C GLN A 57 -13.65 6.84 13.94
N PRO A 58 -14.44 7.67 14.63
CA PRO A 58 -15.64 7.22 15.30
C PRO A 58 -16.62 6.68 14.25
N ARG A 59 -16.77 5.36 14.19
CA ARG A 59 -17.61 4.66 13.20
C ARG A 59 -19.11 4.99 13.32
N TYR A 60 -19.50 5.61 14.43
CA TYR A 60 -20.88 5.81 14.86
C TYR A 60 -21.08 7.26 15.31
N PRO A 61 -22.29 7.83 15.16
CA PRO A 61 -22.58 9.17 15.64
C PRO A 61 -22.47 9.26 17.16
N VAL A 62 -22.20 10.47 17.66
CA VAL A 62 -22.15 10.75 19.10
C VAL A 62 -23.45 10.33 19.80
N GLY A 63 -23.32 9.73 20.99
CA GLY A 63 -24.45 9.18 21.75
C GLY A 63 -24.83 7.73 21.42
N PHE A 64 -24.24 7.10 20.39
CA PHE A 64 -24.53 5.70 20.04
C PHE A 64 -23.38 4.76 20.43
N SER A 65 -23.61 3.82 21.36
CA SER A 65 -22.56 2.90 21.83
C SER A 65 -22.27 1.78 20.81
N PRO A 66 -21.02 1.27 20.73
CA PRO A 66 -20.69 0.11 19.90
C PRO A 66 -21.48 -1.14 20.28
N GLU A 67 -21.81 -1.29 21.57
CA GLU A 67 -22.54 -2.45 22.11
C GLU A 67 -23.95 -2.56 21.54
N PHE A 68 -24.71 -1.46 21.50
CA PHE A 68 -26.09 -1.47 20.99
C PHE A 68 -26.14 -1.84 19.49
N ILE A 69 -25.12 -1.43 18.72
CA ILE A 69 -24.99 -1.76 17.30
C ILE A 69 -24.55 -3.22 17.12
N ASN A 70 -23.63 -3.72 17.95
CA ASN A 70 -23.24 -5.12 17.95
C ASN A 70 -24.42 -6.03 18.33
N GLU A 71 -25.23 -5.66 19.31
CA GLU A 71 -26.43 -6.41 19.70
C GLU A 71 -27.51 -6.37 18.60
N ALA A 72 -27.79 -5.21 18.01
CA ALA A 72 -28.72 -5.09 16.88
C ALA A 72 -28.25 -5.89 15.66
N LYS A 73 -26.95 -5.89 15.36
CA LYS A 73 -26.35 -6.72 14.30
C LYS A 73 -26.45 -8.20 14.62
N ALA A 74 -26.17 -8.62 15.85
CA ALA A 74 -26.29 -10.02 16.28
C ALA A 74 -27.75 -10.51 16.26
N LYS A 75 -28.71 -9.66 16.65
CA LYS A 75 -30.15 -9.93 16.50
C LYS A 75 -30.55 -10.11 15.04
N ARG A 76 -30.08 -9.22 14.13
CA ARG A 76 -30.29 -9.37 12.68
C ARG A 76 -29.67 -10.66 12.15
N GLU A 77 -28.40 -10.94 12.44
CA GLU A 77 -27.72 -12.13 11.95
C GLU A 77 -28.35 -13.43 12.48
N LYS A 78 -28.83 -13.43 13.73
CA LYS A 78 -29.59 -14.55 14.30
C LYS A 78 -30.93 -14.77 13.60
N ALA A 79 -31.64 -13.70 13.23
CA ALA A 79 -32.86 -13.78 12.44
C ALA A 79 -32.59 -14.25 11.00
N GLU A 80 -31.51 -13.76 10.36
CA GLU A 80 -31.08 -14.13 9.02
C GLU A 80 -30.65 -15.61 8.95
N ARG A 81 -29.87 -16.08 9.94
CA ARG A 81 -29.54 -17.51 10.11
C ARG A 81 -30.75 -18.39 10.46
N ALA A 82 -31.83 -17.83 11.02
CA ALA A 82 -33.09 -18.55 11.24
C ALA A 82 -33.90 -18.66 9.93
N ALA A 83 -34.05 -17.55 9.19
CA ALA A 83 -34.71 -17.52 7.89
C ALA A 83 -33.98 -18.38 6.83
N ALA A 84 -32.66 -18.48 6.90
CA ALA A 84 -31.87 -19.39 6.07
C ALA A 84 -32.10 -20.88 6.40
N LYS A 85 -32.57 -21.21 7.61
CA LYS A 85 -32.93 -22.60 7.99
C LYS A 85 -34.36 -22.99 7.59
N THR A 86 -35.25 -22.01 7.37
CA THR A 86 -36.64 -22.27 6.95
C THR A 86 -36.82 -22.34 5.43
N ASN A 87 -35.81 -21.98 4.64
CA ASN A 87 -35.86 -21.97 3.18
C ASN A 87 -34.88 -23.01 2.60
N PRO A 88 -35.33 -24.21 2.19
CA PRO A 88 -34.45 -25.28 1.70
C PRO A 88 -33.95 -25.07 0.26
N ILE A 89 -34.36 -24.01 -0.42
CA ILE A 89 -34.03 -23.72 -1.83
C ILE A 89 -32.91 -22.65 -1.88
N PRO A 90 -31.65 -23.03 -2.18
CA PRO A 90 -30.57 -22.04 -2.29
C PRO A 90 -30.84 -21.08 -3.44
N GLY A 91 -30.87 -19.77 -3.14
CA GLY A 91 -31.08 -18.69 -4.10
C GLY A 91 -32.49 -18.08 -4.11
N LEU A 92 -33.49 -18.70 -3.45
CA LEU A 92 -34.85 -18.14 -3.41
C LEU A 92 -35.05 -17.15 -2.25
N VAL A 93 -34.80 -15.87 -2.50
CA VAL A 93 -35.05 -14.79 -1.52
C VAL A 93 -36.53 -14.40 -1.54
N VAL A 94 -37.34 -15.04 -0.68
CA VAL A 94 -38.75 -14.66 -0.49
C VAL A 94 -38.83 -13.34 0.31
N VAL A 95 -38.98 -12.23 -0.40
CA VAL A 95 -39.34 -10.94 0.21
C VAL A 95 -40.81 -10.99 0.61
N SER A 96 -41.09 -11.30 1.88
CA SER A 96 -42.45 -11.39 2.41
C SER A 96 -43.10 -10.00 2.54
N THR A 97 -43.77 -9.55 1.48
CA THR A 97 -44.55 -8.30 1.46
C THR A 97 -45.83 -8.46 2.29
N THR A 98 -45.80 -8.06 3.55
CA THR A 98 -47.00 -7.97 4.40
C THR A 98 -47.87 -6.79 3.97
N GLU A 99 -48.96 -7.04 3.25
CA GLU A 99 -49.84 -5.99 2.74
C GLU A 99 -50.70 -5.31 3.82
N GLY A 100 -51.02 -4.02 3.63
CA GLY A 100 -51.85 -3.24 4.54
C GLY A 100 -52.27 -1.86 4.01
N LYS A 101 -53.33 -1.83 3.17
CA LYS A 101 -54.33 -0.77 2.90
C LYS A 101 -54.11 0.65 3.51
N SER A 102 -54.34 1.80 2.83
CA SER A 102 -55.07 2.02 1.57
C SER A 102 -54.96 3.44 0.94
N ASN A 103 -54.90 3.49 -0.41
CA ASN A 103 -55.70 4.36 -1.31
C ASN A 103 -55.64 5.92 -1.22
N LYS A 104 -55.22 6.62 -2.31
CA LYS A 104 -56.13 7.39 -3.24
C LYS A 104 -55.51 8.63 -3.97
N LYS A 105 -55.22 8.44 -5.28
CA LYS A 105 -55.26 9.40 -6.43
C LYS A 105 -54.25 10.58 -6.63
N LYS A 106 -53.83 10.67 -7.91
CA LYS A 106 -53.63 11.85 -8.81
C LYS A 106 -52.23 12.52 -9.00
N LYS A 107 -51.55 12.05 -10.05
CA LYS A 107 -51.28 12.78 -11.33
C LYS A 107 -50.22 13.91 -11.37
N LYS A 108 -48.98 13.49 -11.72
CA LYS A 108 -48.14 14.00 -12.84
C LYS A 108 -47.78 15.50 -12.90
N LYS A 109 -46.52 15.84 -12.58
CA LYS A 109 -45.62 16.56 -13.50
C LYS A 109 -44.13 16.35 -13.16
N LYS A 110 -43.24 16.74 -14.08
CA LYS A 110 -41.77 16.72 -13.95
C LYS A 110 -41.31 17.76 -12.92
N ASN A 111 -40.12 17.58 -12.34
CA ASN A 111 -39.14 18.67 -12.37
C ASN A 111 -37.70 18.13 -12.43
N SER A 112 -36.89 18.69 -13.32
CA SER A 112 -35.50 18.32 -13.57
C SER A 112 -34.69 19.62 -13.61
N GLY A 113 -34.20 20.05 -12.44
CA GLY A 113 -33.62 21.39 -12.27
C GLY A 113 -32.95 21.56 -10.90
N ALA A 114 -32.25 20.54 -10.44
CA ALA A 114 -31.47 20.55 -9.18
C ALA A 114 -30.00 20.14 -9.43
N VAL A 115 -29.52 20.31 -10.67
CA VAL A 115 -28.18 19.91 -11.10
C VAL A 115 -27.33 21.13 -11.47
N ASP A 116 -27.92 22.14 -12.12
CA ASP A 116 -27.21 23.35 -12.56
C ASP A 116 -26.70 24.23 -11.39
N GLU A 117 -27.49 24.43 -10.31
CA GLU A 117 -27.05 25.21 -9.14
C GLU A 117 -25.79 24.62 -8.46
N ILE A 118 -25.61 23.30 -8.52
CA ILE A 118 -24.43 22.63 -7.95
C ILE A 118 -23.19 22.87 -8.84
N SER A 119 -23.38 22.97 -10.16
CA SER A 119 -22.30 23.28 -11.10
C SER A 119 -21.82 24.73 -10.95
N ASP A 120 -22.74 25.68 -10.79
CA ASP A 120 -22.40 27.11 -10.72
C ASP A 120 -21.85 27.55 -9.35
N GLY A 121 -21.99 26.70 -8.32
CA GLY A 121 -21.27 26.85 -7.06
C GLY A 121 -19.77 26.49 -7.15
N LEU A 122 -19.39 25.57 -8.04
CA LEU A 122 -18.01 25.10 -8.20
C LEU A 122 -17.15 25.99 -9.10
N SER A 123 -17.76 26.70 -10.05
CA SER A 123 -17.09 27.64 -10.95
C SER A 123 -16.55 28.89 -10.26
N LYS A 124 -17.02 29.19 -9.02
CA LYS A 124 -16.82 30.46 -8.33
C LYS A 124 -15.71 30.48 -7.28
N THR A 125 -15.12 29.33 -6.95
CA THR A 125 -14.03 29.22 -5.97
C THR A 125 -12.64 29.40 -6.60
N GLN A 126 -12.22 30.65 -6.83
CA GLN A 126 -10.83 30.94 -7.17
C GLN A 126 -9.92 30.77 -5.95
N LEU A 127 -8.91 29.91 -6.06
CA LEU A 127 -7.86 29.75 -5.06
C LEU A 127 -6.76 30.78 -5.30
N ASN A 128 -6.70 31.85 -4.49
CA ASN A 128 -5.57 32.77 -4.50
C ASN A 128 -4.33 32.09 -3.88
N VAL A 129 -3.33 31.77 -4.71
CA VAL A 129 -2.05 31.20 -4.25
C VAL A 129 -1.04 32.33 -4.01
N GLU A 130 -1.20 33.00 -2.87
CA GLU A 130 -0.34 34.11 -2.45
C GLU A 130 1.10 33.63 -2.19
N SER A 131 2.02 33.97 -3.10
CA SER A 131 3.41 33.51 -3.04
C SER A 131 4.24 34.26 -1.99
N LYS A 132 4.49 33.62 -0.83
CA LYS A 132 5.43 34.14 0.19
C LYS A 132 6.84 33.57 0.05
N THR A 133 7.67 34.24 -0.73
CA THR A 133 9.13 34.08 -0.72
C THR A 133 9.73 34.83 0.48
N GLN A 134 10.48 34.13 1.34
CA GLN A 134 11.43 34.78 2.26
C GLN A 134 12.75 34.02 2.30
N THR A 135 13.76 34.62 1.68
CA THR A 135 15.16 34.20 1.71
C THR A 135 15.84 34.73 2.97
N SER A 136 16.75 33.91 3.53
CA SER A 136 18.00 34.22 4.28
C SER A 136 18.07 33.47 5.62
N GLN A 137 19.24 33.04 6.14
CA GLN A 137 20.64 33.32 5.76
C GLN A 137 21.58 32.13 6.10
N SER A 138 22.84 32.26 5.67
CA SER A 138 23.94 31.27 5.69
C SER A 138 24.46 30.75 7.05
N LYS A 139 25.20 29.61 7.01
CA LYS A 139 26.53 29.31 7.64
C LYS A 139 26.59 27.90 8.28
N SER A 140 27.58 27.00 8.13
CA SER A 140 28.65 26.61 7.17
C SER A 140 29.47 25.47 7.84
N THR A 141 30.36 24.77 7.10
CA THR A 141 31.52 23.96 7.59
C THR A 141 31.26 22.71 8.47
N THR A 142 31.32 21.49 7.89
CA THR A 142 32.42 20.45 8.01
C THR A 142 32.47 19.68 9.36
N SER A 143 33.06 18.47 9.52
CA SER A 143 34.12 17.74 8.79
C SER A 143 33.75 16.30 8.31
N GLN A 144 34.52 15.24 8.65
CA GLN A 144 34.54 13.91 7.98
C GLN A 144 35.03 12.75 8.88
N SER A 145 34.53 11.52 8.63
CA SER A 145 35.05 10.18 9.01
C SER A 145 34.20 9.11 8.27
N LYS A 146 34.60 7.91 7.77
CA LYS A 146 35.88 7.14 7.66
C LYS A 146 36.50 6.66 8.99
N VAL A 147 36.92 5.40 9.20
CA VAL A 147 37.00 4.11 8.41
C VAL A 147 36.60 2.92 9.34
N THR A 148 36.52 1.61 9.01
CA THR A 148 36.88 0.73 7.86
C THR A 148 35.98 -0.54 7.82
N SER A 149 36.14 -1.44 6.84
CA SER A 149 35.71 -2.87 6.90
C SER A 149 36.91 -3.81 7.19
N PRO A 150 36.71 -5.13 7.42
CA PRO A 150 36.88 -6.06 6.29
C PRO A 150 36.03 -7.35 6.26
N GLN A 151 35.66 -7.72 5.03
CA GLN A 151 35.65 -9.07 4.42
C GLN A 151 34.67 -10.23 4.81
N THR A 152 34.33 -10.96 3.74
CA THR A 152 33.91 -12.37 3.65
C THR A 152 32.49 -12.78 4.09
N LYS A 153 31.57 -12.75 3.11
CA LYS A 153 31.17 -14.01 2.45
C LYS A 153 30.67 -13.77 1.02
N LEU A 154 31.04 -14.67 0.11
CA LEU A 154 30.34 -14.84 -1.16
C LEU A 154 29.03 -15.58 -0.85
N GLN A 155 27.89 -15.00 -1.23
CA GLN A 155 26.66 -15.75 -1.44
C GLN A 155 26.13 -15.41 -2.83
N GLN A 156 26.42 -16.32 -3.75
CA GLN A 156 25.94 -16.35 -5.12
C GLN A 156 24.54 -16.96 -5.10
N GLU A 157 23.54 -16.17 -4.70
CA GLU A 157 22.13 -16.60 -4.76
C GLU A 157 21.56 -16.38 -6.16
N THR A 158 20.64 -17.27 -6.55
CA THR A 158 20.21 -17.43 -7.93
C THR A 158 19.16 -16.40 -8.31
N GLU A 159 19.60 -15.28 -8.89
CA GLU A 159 18.82 -14.50 -9.84
C GLU A 159 18.37 -15.43 -10.99
N THR A 160 17.19 -16.02 -10.88
CA THR A 160 16.51 -16.62 -12.04
C THR A 160 16.36 -15.51 -13.07
N PRO A 161 16.95 -15.63 -14.28
CA PRO A 161 17.02 -14.51 -15.20
C PRO A 161 15.60 -13.98 -15.49
N PRO A 162 15.35 -12.67 -15.32
CA PRO A 162 14.03 -12.12 -15.58
C PRO A 162 13.71 -12.35 -17.06
N ASP A 163 12.62 -13.09 -17.32
CA ASP A 163 12.32 -13.69 -18.64
C ASP A 163 12.64 -12.73 -19.80
N PRO A 164 13.27 -13.23 -20.88
CA PRO A 164 13.88 -12.36 -21.89
C PRO A 164 12.87 -11.38 -22.49
N ALA A 165 11.59 -11.74 -22.62
CA ALA A 165 10.55 -10.81 -23.09
C ALA A 165 10.34 -9.62 -22.13
N LYS A 166 10.46 -9.81 -20.81
CA LYS A 166 10.44 -8.72 -19.81
C LYS A 166 11.71 -7.87 -19.88
N ARG A 167 12.87 -8.49 -20.08
CA ARG A 167 14.17 -7.79 -20.20
C ARG A 167 14.18 -6.89 -21.45
N ILE A 168 13.80 -7.42 -22.62
CA ILE A 168 13.59 -6.68 -23.87
C ILE A 168 12.61 -5.51 -23.67
N LYS A 169 11.46 -5.74 -23.01
CA LYS A 169 10.46 -4.69 -22.72
C LYS A 169 11.00 -3.56 -21.83
N ASN A 170 11.99 -3.82 -20.97
CA ASN A 170 12.63 -2.80 -20.15
C ASN A 170 13.75 -2.05 -20.90
N LEU A 171 14.53 -2.74 -21.72
CA LEU A 171 15.53 -2.09 -22.60
C LEU A 171 14.85 -1.19 -23.63
N ARG A 172 13.73 -1.62 -24.24
CA ARG A 172 12.86 -0.78 -25.11
C ARG A 172 12.16 0.39 -24.39
N LYS A 173 12.27 0.52 -23.06
CA LYS A 173 11.94 1.76 -22.32
C LYS A 173 13.17 2.66 -22.21
N ARG A 174 14.33 2.12 -21.81
CA ARG A 174 15.61 2.85 -21.75
C ARG A 174 15.96 3.48 -23.10
N LEU A 175 15.80 2.74 -24.19
CA LEU A 175 16.05 3.23 -25.56
C LEU A 175 15.21 4.49 -25.88
N ARG A 176 13.92 4.50 -25.52
CA ARG A 176 13.04 5.68 -25.69
C ARG A 176 13.35 6.82 -24.71
N GLU A 177 13.82 6.53 -23.50
CA GLU A 177 14.33 7.56 -22.58
C GLU A 177 15.54 8.25 -23.22
N ILE A 178 16.49 7.48 -23.76
CA ILE A 178 17.69 7.96 -24.44
C ILE A 178 17.33 8.78 -25.69
N GLU A 179 16.42 8.31 -26.54
CA GLU A 179 15.93 9.07 -27.70
C GLU A 179 15.26 10.39 -27.29
N SER A 180 14.55 10.41 -26.16
CA SER A 180 13.99 11.64 -25.60
C SER A 180 15.05 12.60 -25.03
N ILE A 181 16.28 12.14 -24.78
CA ILE A 181 17.43 12.97 -24.40
C ILE A 181 18.10 13.48 -25.68
N GLU A 182 18.34 12.62 -26.67
CA GLU A 182 18.84 13.01 -28.01
C GLU A 182 17.97 14.09 -28.66
N GLN A 183 16.65 13.97 -28.60
CA GLN A 183 15.73 14.98 -29.13
C GLN A 183 15.86 16.33 -28.40
N LYS A 184 16.18 16.35 -27.10
CA LYS A 184 16.41 17.60 -26.34
C LYS A 184 17.77 18.23 -26.69
N ILE A 185 18.81 17.40 -26.87
CA ILE A 185 20.12 17.82 -27.40
C ILE A 185 19.92 18.47 -28.78
N ALA A 186 19.22 17.79 -29.69
CA ALA A 186 18.98 18.27 -31.05
C ALA A 186 18.10 19.54 -31.10
N ALA A 187 17.14 19.67 -30.18
CA ALA A 187 16.34 20.89 -30.02
C ALA A 187 17.10 22.06 -29.36
N GLY A 188 18.37 21.86 -28.95
CA GLY A 188 19.19 22.88 -28.29
C GLY A 188 18.68 23.32 -26.91
N GLN A 189 17.77 22.55 -26.30
CA GLN A 189 17.16 22.89 -25.01
C GLN A 189 17.89 22.20 -23.86
N GLN A 190 18.16 22.99 -22.81
CA GLN A 190 18.91 22.64 -21.60
C GLN A 190 20.44 22.54 -21.77
N LYS A 191 21.19 23.07 -20.80
CA LYS A 191 22.58 22.61 -20.54
C LYS A 191 22.48 21.18 -20.03
N LEU A 192 22.91 20.21 -20.82
CA LEU A 192 22.85 18.80 -20.39
C LEU A 192 23.79 18.53 -19.21
N GLU A 193 23.29 17.65 -18.34
CA GLU A 193 24.02 17.00 -17.27
C GLU A 193 24.88 15.86 -17.85
N LYS A 194 26.08 15.64 -17.29
CA LYS A 194 27.05 14.67 -17.86
C LYS A 194 26.49 13.25 -17.95
N GLU A 195 25.77 12.81 -16.92
CA GLU A 195 25.10 11.49 -16.89
C GLU A 195 24.13 11.29 -18.08
N GLN A 196 23.48 12.36 -18.54
CA GLN A 196 22.54 12.30 -19.65
C GLN A 196 23.27 12.09 -21.00
N LEU A 197 24.49 12.62 -21.14
CA LEU A 197 25.37 12.33 -22.27
C LEU A 197 25.91 10.89 -22.19
N ASP A 198 26.27 10.41 -20.99
CA ASP A 198 26.72 9.02 -20.79
C ASP A 198 25.60 8.01 -21.12
N LYS A 199 24.34 8.33 -20.81
CA LYS A 199 23.16 7.55 -21.25
C LYS A 199 23.03 7.48 -22.77
N VAL A 200 23.30 8.58 -23.48
CA VAL A 200 23.27 8.62 -24.95
C VAL A 200 24.45 7.84 -25.55
N ALA A 201 25.65 7.93 -24.98
CA ALA A 201 26.80 7.14 -25.42
C ALA A 201 26.53 5.62 -25.38
N ARG A 202 25.83 5.14 -24.35
CA ARG A 202 25.44 3.72 -24.20
C ARG A 202 24.24 3.28 -25.04
N LYS A 203 23.71 4.13 -25.94
CA LYS A 203 22.58 3.75 -26.82
C LYS A 203 22.87 2.48 -27.62
N GLN A 204 24.08 2.35 -28.15
CA GLN A 204 24.49 1.20 -28.97
C GLN A 204 24.56 -0.10 -28.14
N GLU A 205 25.02 -0.03 -26.89
CA GLU A 205 25.01 -1.16 -25.95
C GLU A 205 23.57 -1.64 -25.69
N VAL A 206 22.63 -0.70 -25.47
CA VAL A 206 21.21 -1.00 -25.24
C VAL A 206 20.54 -1.59 -26.49
N ILE A 207 20.92 -1.14 -27.70
CA ILE A 207 20.45 -1.73 -28.96
C ILE A 207 20.96 -3.17 -29.09
N SER A 208 22.27 -3.40 -28.90
CA SER A 208 22.84 -4.75 -29.03
C SER A 208 22.32 -5.73 -27.96
N GLU A 209 22.09 -5.30 -26.71
CA GLU A 209 21.44 -6.15 -25.70
C GLU A 209 19.99 -6.48 -26.10
N ILE A 210 19.25 -5.57 -26.74
CA ILE A 210 17.92 -5.88 -27.30
C ILE A 210 18.03 -6.93 -28.42
N GLU A 211 18.93 -6.73 -29.38
CA GLU A 211 19.10 -7.61 -30.55
C GLU A 211 19.49 -9.04 -30.12
N GLN A 212 20.49 -9.17 -29.24
CA GLN A 212 20.94 -10.45 -28.68
C GLN A 212 19.80 -11.16 -27.94
N LEU A 213 19.03 -10.44 -27.11
CA LEU A 213 17.90 -11.03 -26.39
C LEU A 213 16.73 -11.37 -27.31
N THR A 214 16.49 -10.64 -28.40
CA THR A 214 15.49 -11.05 -29.40
C THR A 214 15.93 -12.29 -30.17
N LEU A 215 17.19 -12.38 -30.58
CA LEU A 215 17.72 -13.55 -31.29
C LEU A 215 17.69 -14.80 -30.40
N SER A 216 18.02 -14.65 -29.11
CA SER A 216 17.92 -15.73 -28.10
C SER A 216 16.48 -16.17 -27.80
N LEU A 217 15.46 -15.39 -28.17
CA LEU A 217 14.03 -15.69 -27.97
C LEU A 217 13.37 -16.15 -29.28
N GLU A 218 14.01 -15.90 -30.43
CA GLU A 218 13.63 -16.41 -31.75
C GLU A 218 14.26 -17.78 -32.06
N SER A 219 15.16 -18.26 -31.19
CA SER A 219 15.86 -19.56 -31.30
C SER A 219 15.55 -20.55 -30.17
N GLU A 220 14.53 -20.25 -29.33
CA GLU A 220 14.03 -21.06 -28.21
C GLU A 220 12.55 -21.45 -28.42
#